data_AF-A0A7J4RZH8-F1
#
_entry.id   AF-A0A7J4RZH8-F1
#
_cell.length_a   1.000
_cell.length_b   1.000
_cell.length_c   1.000
_cell.angle_alpha   90.00
_cell.angle_beta   90.00
_cell.angle_gamma   90.00
#
_symmetry.space_group_name_H-M   'P 1'
#
loop_
_entity.id
_entity.type
_entity.pdbx_description
1 polymer ?
#
loop_
_entity_poly.entity_id
_entity_poly.type
_entity_poly.pdbx_seq_one_letter_code
_entity_poly.pdbx_strand_id
1 'polypeptide(L)'
;MDALKLIELKEALVVDVRTFQEYAQGRIQGAACIPVDEITLRARELLADKNKPVLVYCRSGSRSAYAANALQAIGYSKVFNLAGGILAWQKAGLELSL
;
A
#
# COMPACT_ATOMS: atom_id res chain seq x y z
N MET A 1 14.47 2.34 -6.33
CA MET A 1 14.47 1.16 -5.44
C MET A 1 13.19 0.40 -5.73
N ASP A 2 13.26 -0.92 -5.82
CA ASP A 2 12.09 -1.76 -6.14
C ASP A 2 11.13 -1.83 -4.93
N ALA A 3 9.82 -1.87 -5.17
CA ALA A 3 8.78 -2.03 -4.15
C ALA A 3 8.96 -3.32 -3.33
N LEU A 4 9.39 -4.40 -3.98
CA LEU A 4 9.66 -5.68 -3.33
C LEU A 4 10.80 -5.55 -2.30
N LYS A 5 11.87 -4.84 -2.68
CA LYS A 5 13.04 -4.61 -1.83
C LYS A 5 12.68 -3.84 -0.55
N LEU A 6 11.74 -2.90 -0.62
CA LEU A 6 11.26 -2.15 0.56
C LEU A 6 10.51 -3.03 1.56
N ILE A 7 9.77 -4.03 1.07
CA ILE A 7 9.07 -5.00 1.93
C ILE A 7 10.08 -5.95 2.58
N GLU A 8 11.02 -6.49 1.79
CA GLU A 8 12.06 -7.39 2.30
C GLU A 8 12.87 -6.76 3.43
N LEU A 9 13.21 -5.47 3.28
CA LEU A 9 13.96 -4.72 4.29
C LEU A 9 13.08 -4.22 5.44
N LYS A 10 11.74 -4.40 5.35
CA LYS A 10 10.75 -3.89 6.31
C LYS A 10 10.87 -2.39 6.57
N GLU A 11 11.33 -1.65 5.57
CA GLU A 11 11.62 -0.21 5.67
C GLU A 11 10.42 0.66 5.28
N ALA A 12 9.42 0.07 4.61
CA ALA A 12 8.21 0.78 4.18
C ALA A 12 6.97 0.40 4.98
N LEU A 13 6.11 1.40 5.19
CA LEU A 13 4.73 1.19 5.60
C LEU A 13 3.95 0.62 4.42
N VAL A 14 3.41 -0.58 4.58
CA VAL A 14 2.59 -1.21 3.54
C VAL A 14 1.14 -0.81 3.75
N VAL A 15 0.49 -0.30 2.70
CA VAL A 15 -0.90 0.18 2.76
C VAL A 15 -1.73 -0.49 1.67
N ASP A 16 -2.75 -1.21 2.11
CA ASP A 16 -3.77 -1.80 1.26
C ASP A 16 -4.93 -0.83 1.08
N VAL A 17 -5.14 -0.39 -0.17
CA VAL A 17 -6.23 0.54 -0.51
C VAL A 17 -7.48 -0.13 -1.08
N ARG A 18 -7.58 -1.45 -0.92
CA ARG A 18 -8.80 -2.21 -1.22
C ARG A 18 -9.86 -2.02 -0.14
N THR A 19 -11.05 -2.59 -0.36
CA THR A 19 -12.10 -2.58 0.66
C THR A 19 -11.70 -3.44 1.86
N PHE A 20 -12.33 -3.19 3.02
CA PHE A 20 -12.13 -4.02 4.21
C PHE A 20 -12.47 -5.50 3.95
N GLN A 21 -13.46 -5.78 3.10
CA GLN A 21 -13.82 -7.15 2.72
C GLN A 21 -12.68 -7.82 1.93
N GLU A 22 -12.10 -7.15 0.94
CA GLU A 22 -10.94 -7.66 0.19
C GLU A 22 -9.72 -7.85 1.09
N TYR A 23 -9.50 -6.95 2.05
CA TYR A 23 -8.40 -7.02 3.01
C TYR A 23 -8.55 -8.19 4.00
N ALA A 24 -9.77 -8.47 4.45
CA ALA A 24 -10.08 -9.58 5.35
C ALA A 24 -9.96 -10.95 4.66
N GLN A 25 -10.05 -11.00 3.33
CA GLN A 25 -9.88 -12.23 2.53
C GLN A 25 -8.40 -12.60 2.31
N GLY A 26 -7.47 -11.71 2.66
CA GLY A 26 -6.03 -11.93 2.52
C GLY A 26 -5.32 -10.67 2.08
N ARG A 27 -4.17 -10.40 2.68
CA ARG A 27 -3.39 -9.17 2.53
C ARG A 27 -1.89 -9.42 2.59
N ILE A 28 -1.09 -8.46 2.16
CA ILE A 28 0.36 -8.51 2.40
C ILE A 28 0.59 -8.38 3.91
N GLN A 29 1.52 -9.16 4.46
CA GLN A 29 1.81 -9.16 5.89
C GLN A 29 2.18 -7.76 6.38
N GLY A 30 1.58 -7.34 7.50
CA GLY A 30 1.83 -6.02 8.09
C GLY A 30 1.21 -4.84 7.35
N ALA A 31 0.42 -5.08 6.30
CA ALA A 31 -0.27 -4.01 5.60
C ALA A 31 -1.37 -3.38 6.47
N ALA A 32 -1.42 -2.05 6.53
CA ALA A 32 -2.55 -1.31 7.06
C ALA A 32 -3.65 -1.19 6.01
N CYS A 33 -4.93 -1.34 6.38
CA CYS A 33 -6.05 -1.12 5.47
C CYS A 33 -6.51 0.34 5.53
N ILE A 34 -6.38 1.05 4.40
CA ILE A 34 -6.93 2.39 4.21
C ILE A 34 -7.62 2.43 2.85
N PRO A 35 -8.95 2.22 2.77
CA PRO A 35 -9.68 2.29 1.52
C PRO A 35 -9.35 3.54 0.71
N VAL A 36 -9.30 3.40 -0.61
CA VAL A 36 -8.84 4.47 -1.52
C VAL A 36 -9.64 5.77 -1.37
N ASP A 37 -10.92 5.68 -1.00
CA ASP A 37 -11.83 6.78 -0.72
C ASP A 37 -11.54 7.51 0.61
N GLU A 38 -10.90 6.82 1.56
CA GLU A 38 -10.53 7.36 2.87
C GLU A 38 -9.07 7.84 2.94
N ILE A 39 -8.27 7.63 1.88
CA ILE A 39 -6.80 7.74 1.93
C ILE A 39 -6.31 9.12 2.36
N THR A 40 -6.91 10.21 1.89
CA THR A 40 -6.45 11.57 2.19
C THR A 40 -6.73 11.98 3.63
N LEU A 41 -7.85 11.50 4.19
CA LEU A 41 -8.25 11.74 5.56
C LEU A 41 -7.42 10.87 6.52
N ARG A 42 -7.44 9.56 6.32
CA ARG A 42 -6.87 8.59 7.25
C ARG A 42 -5.36 8.45 7.16
N ALA A 43 -4.74 8.79 6.03
CA ALA A 43 -3.28 8.81 5.95
C ALA A 43 -2.69 9.77 6.98
N ARG A 44 -3.32 10.93 7.23
CA ARG A 44 -2.81 11.90 8.22
C ARG A 44 -2.82 11.36 9.65
N GLU A 45 -3.74 10.46 9.95
CA GLU A 45 -3.88 9.82 11.26
C GLU A 45 -2.95 8.61 11.41
N LEU A 46 -2.88 7.77 10.37
CA LEU A 46 -2.23 6.46 10.44
C LEU A 46 -0.79 6.45 9.93
N LEU A 47 -0.39 7.43 9.12
CA LEU A 47 0.94 7.55 8.51
C LEU A 47 1.63 8.84 8.98
N ALA A 48 1.69 9.07 10.29
CA ALA A 48 2.16 10.34 10.87
C ALA A 48 3.53 10.84 10.36
N ASP A 49 4.45 9.94 10.01
CA ASP A 49 5.76 10.28 9.47
C ASP A 49 5.74 10.29 7.93
N LYS A 50 5.66 11.50 7.36
CA LYS A 50 5.64 11.74 5.91
C LYS A 50 6.95 11.39 5.18
N ASN A 51 8.04 11.18 5.92
CA ASN A 51 9.36 10.83 5.36
C ASN A 51 9.59 9.32 5.32
N LYS A 52 8.74 8.53 6.00
CA LYS A 52 8.78 7.07 5.88
C LYS A 52 8.34 6.66 4.48
N PRO A 53 9.07 5.72 3.85
CA PRO A 53 8.59 5.08 2.64
C PRO A 53 7.20 4.47 2.86
N VAL A 54 6.27 4.77 1.96
CA VAL A 54 4.94 4.17 1.93
C VAL A 54 4.81 3.37 0.66
N LEU A 55 4.50 2.08 0.78
CA LEU A 55 4.17 1.22 -0.33
C LEU A 55 2.66 0.99 -0.35
N VAL A 56 1.98 1.54 -1.35
CA VAL A 56 0.56 1.32 -1.57
C VAL A 56 0.32 0.20 -2.58
N TYR A 57 -0.69 -0.63 -2.33
CA TYR A 57 -1.15 -1.61 -3.30
C TYR A 57 -2.68 -1.72 -3.27
N CYS A 58 -3.23 -2.20 -4.38
CA CYS A 58 -4.63 -2.61 -4.46
C CYS A 58 -4.73 -3.97 -5.15
N ARG A 59 -5.88 -4.30 -5.75
CA ARG A 59 -6.03 -5.56 -6.47
C ARG A 59 -5.06 -5.68 -7.65
N SER A 60 -5.06 -4.70 -8.58
CA SER A 60 -4.32 -4.77 -9.85
C SER A 60 -3.38 -3.57 -10.12
N GLY A 61 -3.35 -2.57 -9.23
CA GLY A 61 -2.49 -1.39 -9.36
C GLY A 61 -3.21 -0.06 -9.68
N SER A 62 -4.46 -0.09 -10.16
CA SER A 62 -5.18 1.13 -10.58
C SER A 62 -5.56 2.04 -9.40
N ARG A 63 -6.26 1.49 -8.38
CA ARG A 63 -6.63 2.24 -7.17
C ARG A 63 -5.41 2.75 -6.38
N SER A 64 -4.34 1.96 -6.35
CA SER A 64 -3.11 2.32 -5.62
C SER A 64 -2.28 3.36 -6.36
N ALA A 65 -2.34 3.44 -7.69
CA ALA A 65 -1.76 4.57 -8.42
C ALA A 65 -2.44 5.89 -8.05
N TYR A 66 -3.78 5.91 -7.97
CA TYR A 66 -4.52 7.07 -7.49
C TYR A 66 -4.15 7.42 -6.03
N ALA A 67 -4.14 6.44 -5.14
CA ALA A 67 -3.75 6.63 -3.75
C ALA A 67 -2.31 7.18 -3.62
N ALA A 68 -1.37 6.69 -4.43
CA ALA A 68 0.00 7.17 -4.43
C ALA A 68 0.09 8.66 -4.77
N ASN A 69 -0.68 9.11 -5.76
CA ASN A 69 -0.75 10.52 -6.15
C ASN A 69 -1.42 11.37 -5.06
N ALA A 70 -2.50 10.87 -4.45
CA ALA A 70 -3.18 11.55 -3.36
C ALA A 70 -2.28 11.75 -2.13
N LEU A 71 -1.49 10.73 -1.77
CA LEU A 71 -0.49 10.80 -0.69
C LEU A 71 0.61 11.81 -1.01
N GLN A 72 1.17 11.79 -2.22
CA GLN A 72 2.18 12.77 -2.63
C GLN A 72 1.64 14.21 -2.56
N ALA A 73 0.39 14.42 -3.00
CA ALA A 73 -0.26 15.74 -2.96
C ALA A 73 -0.43 16.31 -1.54
N ILE A 74 -0.51 15.46 -0.51
CA ILE A 74 -0.59 15.88 0.90
C ILE A 74 0.76 15.85 1.62
N GLY A 75 1.86 15.65 0.87
CA GLY A 75 3.24 15.85 1.33
C GLY A 75 4.00 14.59 1.72
N TYR A 76 3.56 13.38 1.37
CA TYR A 76 4.37 12.18 1.52
C TYR A 76 5.45 12.15 0.43
N SER A 77 6.71 12.16 0.84
CA SER A 77 7.85 12.34 -0.08
C SER A 77 8.32 11.04 -0.75
N LYS A 78 8.00 9.89 -0.15
CA LYS A 78 8.45 8.57 -0.59
C LYS A 78 7.26 7.63 -0.71
N VAL A 79 6.51 7.72 -1.81
CA VAL A 79 5.37 6.86 -2.06
C VAL A 79 5.64 5.96 -3.27
N PHE A 80 5.47 4.66 -3.06
CA PHE A 80 5.69 3.62 -4.06
C PHE A 80 4.38 2.90 -4.31
N ASN A 81 4.11 2.56 -5.57
CA ASN A 81 2.96 1.74 -5.95
C ASN A 81 3.44 0.33 -6.29
N LEU A 82 2.81 -0.70 -5.72
CA LEU A 82 3.06 -2.08 -6.12
C LEU A 82 2.44 -2.32 -7.51
N ALA A 83 3.29 -2.37 -8.53
CA ALA A 83 2.86 -2.63 -9.90
C ALA A 83 2.15 -3.99 -10.01
N GLY A 84 0.97 -4.00 -10.63
CA GLY A 84 0.13 -5.21 -10.72
C GLY A 84 -0.60 -5.59 -9.43
N GLY A 85 -0.40 -4.85 -8.33
CA GLY A 85 -1.09 -5.04 -7.06
C GLY A 85 -0.87 -6.41 -6.42
N ILE A 86 -1.82 -6.82 -5.59
CA ILE A 86 -1.79 -8.11 -4.90
C ILE A 86 -1.85 -9.31 -5.87
N LEU A 87 -2.42 -9.13 -7.07
CA LEU A 87 -2.43 -10.19 -8.07
C LEU A 87 -1.02 -10.51 -8.58
N ALA A 88 -0.18 -9.49 -8.81
CA ALA A 88 1.21 -9.70 -9.17
C ALA A 88 2.02 -10.30 -8.00
N TRP A 89 1.72 -9.90 -6.76
CA TRP A 89 2.30 -10.49 -5.55
C TRP A 89 2.04 -12.01 -5.48
N GLN A 90 0.78 -12.42 -5.64
CA GLN A 90 0.40 -13.83 -5.65
C GLN A 90 1.03 -14.58 -6.84
N LYS A 91 1.07 -13.96 -8.03
CA LYS A 91 1.71 -14.56 -9.22
C LYS A 91 3.21 -14.79 -9.02
N ALA A 92 3.86 -13.97 -8.18
CA ALA A 92 5.26 -14.16 -7.79
C ALA A 92 5.46 -15.26 -6.73
N GLY A 93 4.39 -15.95 -6.30
CA GLY A 93 4.46 -17.02 -5.30
C GLY A 93 4.63 -16.51 -3.87
N LEU A 94 4.38 -15.22 -3.61
CA LEU A 94 4.53 -14.62 -2.30
C LEU A 94 3.24 -14.81 -1.48
N GLU A 95 3.42 -15.03 -0.17
CA GLU A 95 2.32 -15.38 0.73
C GLU A 95 1.43 -14.17 1.08
N LEU A 96 0.17 -14.48 1.38
CA LEU A 96 -0.77 -13.54 1.99
C LEU A 96 -1.04 -13.94 3.44
N SER A 97 -1.22 -12.95 4.28
CA SER A 97 -1.68 -13.10 5.66
C SER A 97 -3.18 -12.84 5.77
N LEU A 98 -3.81 -13.44 6.78
CA LEU A 98 -5.20 -13.19 7.19
C LEU A 98 -5.28 -12.28 8.41
#